data_AF-A0A5J4PHC2-F1
#
_entry.id   AF-A0A5J4PHC2-F1
#
_cell.length_a   1.000
_cell.length_b   1.000
_cell.length_c   1.000
_cell.angle_alpha   90.00
_cell.angle_beta   90.00
_cell.angle_gamma   90.00
#
_symmetry.space_group_name_H-M   'P 1'
#
loop_
_entity.id
_entity.type
_entity.pdbx_description
1 polymer ?
#
loop_
_entity_poly.entity_id
_entity_poly.type
_entity_poly.pdbx_seq_one_letter_code
_entity_poly.pdbx_strand_id
1 'polypeptide(L)'
;MKYLRSICIIALLGSILILSGCSQSERNRVPSKLIEYDAKINDIIKQLTLEEKIAMLHGKHMFTSAGIERLGISDLVYADGPFGIREELQPHSWNPLGLTTDSATFFPTGSALAATWSKELAYAYGKGLAKEARLRGKDMLLGPAINIQRIPTGGRTYEYLSED
;
A
#
# COMPACT_ATOMS: atom_id res chain seq x y z
N MET A 1 7.20 -36.08 55.74
CA MET A 1 6.15 -35.13 55.28
C MET A 1 6.62 -33.70 55.01
N LYS A 2 7.67 -33.16 55.67
CA LYS A 2 8.16 -31.79 55.41
C LYS A 2 8.80 -31.61 54.01
N TYR A 3 9.54 -32.61 53.53
CA TYR A 3 10.22 -32.56 52.23
C TYR A 3 9.28 -32.52 51.01
N LEU A 4 8.11 -33.20 51.08
CA LEU A 4 7.13 -33.20 49.98
C LEU A 4 6.47 -31.83 49.77
N ARG A 5 6.25 -31.07 50.86
CA ARG A 5 5.70 -29.70 50.79
C ARG A 5 6.68 -28.72 50.15
N SER A 6 7.97 -28.81 50.45
CA SER A 6 8.99 -27.95 49.85
C SER A 6 9.16 -28.20 48.34
N ILE A 7 9.08 -29.46 47.89
CA ILE A 7 9.16 -29.79 46.46
C ILE A 7 7.95 -29.24 45.68
N CYS A 8 6.73 -29.36 46.22
CA CYS A 8 5.54 -28.76 45.61
C CYS A 8 5.61 -27.24 45.52
N ILE A 9 6.14 -26.55 46.54
CA ILE A 9 6.27 -25.09 46.55
C ILE A 9 7.29 -24.61 45.51
N ILE A 10 8.42 -25.31 45.38
CA ILE A 10 9.45 -24.98 44.38
C ILE A 10 8.93 -25.24 42.96
N ALA A 11 8.19 -26.33 42.75
CA ALA A 11 7.56 -26.61 41.47
C ALA A 11 6.48 -25.57 41.08
N LEU A 12 5.69 -25.10 42.05
CA LEU A 12 4.69 -24.04 41.84
C LEU A 12 5.35 -22.69 41.52
N LEU A 13 6.41 -22.33 42.25
CA LEU A 13 7.16 -21.09 42.00
C LEU A 13 7.85 -21.10 40.64
N GLY A 14 8.43 -22.25 40.25
CA GLY A 14 9.05 -22.42 38.93
C GLY A 14 8.04 -22.31 37.78
N SER A 15 6.82 -22.84 37.94
CA SER A 15 5.77 -22.75 36.92
C SER A 15 5.18 -21.34 36.79
N ILE A 16 5.06 -20.58 37.89
CA ILE A 16 4.66 -19.16 37.86
C ILE A 16 5.72 -18.28 37.16
N LEU A 17 7.01 -18.56 37.37
CA LEU A 17 8.11 -17.86 36.70
C LEU A 17 8.16 -18.12 35.19
N ILE A 18 7.90 -19.35 34.75
CA ILE A 18 7.84 -19.72 33.32
C ILE A 18 6.64 -19.05 32.61
N LEU A 19 5.47 -19.03 33.26
CA LEU A 19 4.27 -18.37 32.72
C LEU A 19 4.42 -16.84 32.61
N SER A 20 5.17 -16.23 33.53
CA SER A 20 5.44 -14.78 33.53
C SER A 20 6.43 -14.37 32.42
N GLY A 21 7.37 -15.24 32.06
CA GLY A 21 8.37 -14.99 31.01
C GLY A 21 7.79 -14.95 29.59
N CYS A 22 6.85 -15.85 29.26
CA CYS A 22 6.22 -15.88 27.93
C CYS A 22 5.30 -14.68 27.66
N SER A 23 4.67 -14.11 28.68
CA SER A 23 3.74 -12.99 28.52
C SER A 23 4.44 -11.65 28.23
N GLN A 24 5.73 -11.52 28.59
CA GLN A 24 6.47 -10.27 28.42
C GLN A 24 6.90 -10.01 26.97
N SER A 25 7.15 -11.06 26.16
CA SER A 25 7.65 -10.87 24.79
C SER A 25 6.58 -10.40 23.80
N GLU A 26 5.29 -10.70 24.05
CA GLU A 26 4.20 -10.21 23.21
C GLU A 26 3.83 -8.74 23.52
N ARG A 27 3.94 -8.32 24.78
CA ARG A 27 3.57 -6.96 25.22
C ARG A 27 4.44 -5.83 24.66
N ASN A 28 5.63 -6.15 24.13
CA ASN A 28 6.59 -5.15 23.63
C ASN A 28 6.63 -5.00 22.10
N ARG A 29 5.73 -5.64 21.35
CA ARG A 29 5.62 -5.36 19.91
C ARG A 29 4.91 -4.03 19.72
N VAL A 30 5.64 -3.02 19.26
CA VAL A 30 5.03 -1.80 18.71
C VAL A 30 4.06 -2.24 17.61
N PRO A 31 2.76 -1.93 17.72
CA PRO A 31 1.81 -2.27 16.66
C PRO A 31 2.33 -1.72 15.34
N SER A 32 2.33 -2.56 14.30
CA SER A 32 2.71 -2.10 12.96
C SER A 32 1.86 -0.87 12.60
N LYS A 33 2.47 0.18 12.04
CA LYS A 33 1.69 1.31 11.50
C LYS A 33 0.63 0.87 10.49
N LEU A 34 0.83 -0.29 9.87
CA LEU A 34 -0.12 -0.88 8.93
C LEU A 34 -1.46 -1.28 9.57
N ILE A 35 -1.48 -1.59 10.86
CA ILE A 35 -2.68 -2.03 11.59
C ILE A 35 -3.25 -0.95 12.52
N GLU A 36 -2.69 0.27 12.47
CA GLU A 36 -3.07 1.39 13.34
C GLU A 36 -4.58 1.69 13.27
N TYR A 37 -5.18 1.51 12.09
CA TYR A 37 -6.59 1.83 11.84
C TYR A 37 -7.51 0.61 11.76
N ASP A 38 -7.03 -0.61 12.03
CA ASP A 38 -7.79 -1.85 11.80
C ASP A 38 -9.12 -1.88 12.56
N ALA A 39 -9.16 -1.45 13.83
CA ALA A 39 -10.39 -1.40 14.61
C ALA A 39 -11.45 -0.50 13.94
N LYS A 40 -11.04 0.70 13.52
CA LYS A 40 -11.91 1.66 12.82
C LYS A 40 -12.37 1.13 11.47
N ILE A 41 -11.46 0.53 10.70
CA ILE A 41 -11.78 -0.10 9.40
C ILE A 41 -12.79 -1.23 9.60
N ASN A 42 -12.57 -2.11 10.57
CA ASN A 42 -13.48 -3.22 10.88
C ASN A 42 -14.87 -2.73 11.28
N ASP A 43 -14.97 -1.65 12.06
CA ASP A 43 -16.27 -1.07 12.43
C ASP A 43 -17.00 -0.44 11.23
N ILE A 44 -16.28 0.10 10.25
CA ILE A 44 -16.86 0.54 8.97
C ILE A 44 -17.33 -0.67 8.16
N ILE A 45 -16.51 -1.72 8.04
CA ILE A 45 -16.84 -2.94 7.27
C ILE A 45 -18.10 -3.64 7.83
N LYS A 46 -18.32 -3.61 9.15
CA LYS A 46 -19.53 -4.15 9.79
C LYS A 46 -20.80 -3.40 9.37
N GLN A 47 -20.68 -2.11 9.02
CA GLN A 47 -21.81 -1.30 8.59
C GLN A 47 -22.16 -1.52 7.11
N LEU A 48 -21.27 -2.11 6.30
CA LEU A 48 -21.50 -2.36 4.88
C LEU A 48 -22.48 -3.52 4.66
N THR A 49 -23.37 -3.35 3.68
CA THR A 49 -24.17 -4.48 3.16
C THR A 49 -23.29 -5.44 2.35
N LEU A 50 -23.83 -6.60 1.99
CA LEU A 50 -23.11 -7.55 1.15
C LEU A 50 -22.86 -6.97 -0.25
N GLU A 51 -23.86 -6.29 -0.81
CA GLU A 51 -23.82 -5.67 -2.14
C GLU A 51 -22.75 -4.58 -2.19
N GLU A 52 -22.68 -3.75 -1.14
CA GLU A 52 -21.66 -2.72 -0.99
C GLU A 52 -20.25 -3.31 -0.91
N LYS A 53 -20.07 -4.41 -0.16
CA LYS A 53 -18.78 -5.13 -0.10
C LYS A 53 -18.38 -5.65 -1.48
N ILE A 54 -19.31 -6.26 -2.21
CA ILE A 54 -19.05 -6.78 -3.56
C ILE A 54 -18.68 -5.64 -4.52
N ALA A 55 -19.40 -4.53 -4.47
CA ALA A 55 -19.15 -3.37 -5.33
C ALA A 55 -17.74 -2.77 -5.14
N MET A 56 -17.17 -2.86 -3.93
CA MET A 56 -15.81 -2.38 -3.64
C MET A 56 -14.70 -3.33 -4.12
N LEU A 57 -15.02 -4.56 -4.57
CA LEU A 57 -14.03 -5.56 -4.99
C LEU A 57 -13.67 -5.48 -6.49
N HIS A 58 -14.24 -4.54 -7.23
CA HIS A 58 -13.94 -4.33 -8.63
C HIS A 58 -13.88 -2.84 -9.00
N GLY A 59 -13.40 -2.56 -10.21
CA GLY A 59 -13.46 -1.20 -10.75
C GLY A 59 -14.91 -0.75 -10.95
N LYS A 60 -15.19 0.50 -10.62
CA LYS A 60 -16.41 1.22 -10.97
C LYS A 60 -16.32 1.74 -12.41
N HIS A 61 -15.17 2.34 -12.72
CA HIS A 61 -14.79 2.87 -14.03
C HIS A 61 -13.29 2.60 -14.27
N MET A 62 -12.79 2.95 -15.46
CA MET A 62 -11.36 3.00 -15.72
C MET A 62 -10.65 3.78 -14.63
N PHE A 63 -9.71 3.13 -13.94
CA PHE A 63 -8.93 3.72 -12.84
C PHE A 63 -9.77 4.28 -11.68
N THR A 64 -10.94 3.70 -11.39
CA THR A 64 -11.73 4.09 -10.21
C THR A 64 -12.30 2.87 -9.51
N SER A 65 -12.16 2.78 -8.18
CA SER A 65 -12.94 1.83 -7.36
C SER A 65 -14.06 2.55 -6.64
N ALA A 66 -15.19 1.84 -6.46
CA ALA A 66 -16.37 2.42 -5.82
C ALA A 66 -16.12 2.70 -4.34
N GLY A 67 -16.54 3.90 -3.91
CA GLY A 67 -16.77 4.24 -2.52
C GLY A 67 -18.20 3.92 -2.08
N ILE A 68 -18.56 4.38 -0.88
CA ILE A 68 -19.85 4.15 -0.23
C ILE A 68 -20.36 5.47 0.35
N GLU A 69 -21.16 6.19 -0.45
CA GLU A 69 -21.58 7.56 -0.17
C GLU A 69 -22.33 7.70 1.17
N ARG A 70 -23.23 6.77 1.52
CA ARG A 70 -23.98 6.84 2.79
C ARG A 70 -23.08 6.74 4.04
N LEU A 71 -21.88 6.18 3.88
CA LEU A 71 -20.87 6.07 4.93
C LEU A 71 -19.78 7.15 4.81
N GLY A 72 -19.93 8.09 3.87
CA GLY A 72 -18.96 9.15 3.61
C GLY A 72 -17.64 8.65 2.99
N ILE A 73 -17.65 7.49 2.34
CA ILE A 73 -16.47 6.92 1.68
C ILE A 73 -16.50 7.34 0.21
N SER A 74 -15.57 8.19 -0.20
CA SER A 74 -15.41 8.60 -1.59
C SER A 74 -14.91 7.45 -2.47
N ASP A 75 -15.19 7.53 -3.78
CA ASP A 75 -14.50 6.70 -4.76
C ASP A 75 -12.99 6.90 -4.66
N LEU A 76 -12.22 5.84 -4.93
CA LEU A 76 -10.78 5.93 -5.05
C LEU A 76 -10.41 6.07 -6.52
N VAL A 77 -9.67 7.13 -6.85
CA VAL A 77 -9.26 7.46 -8.21
C VAL A 77 -7.77 7.22 -8.37
N TYR A 78 -7.42 6.53 -9.45
CA TYR A 78 -6.06 6.11 -9.75
C TYR A 78 -5.57 6.76 -11.05
N ALA A 79 -4.27 6.68 -11.29
CA ALA A 79 -3.70 6.93 -12.60
C ALA A 79 -2.54 5.98 -12.86
N ASP A 80 -2.35 5.63 -14.13
CA ASP A 80 -1.10 4.99 -14.57
C ASP A 80 0.09 5.91 -14.33
N GLY A 81 1.21 5.24 -14.07
CA GLY A 81 2.57 5.74 -14.20
C GLY A 81 3.41 4.74 -15.01
N PRO A 82 4.68 4.45 -14.65
CA PRO A 82 5.35 4.77 -13.38
C PRO A 82 6.23 6.04 -13.40
N PHE A 83 6.41 6.68 -14.55
CA PHE A 83 7.30 7.86 -14.74
C PHE A 83 6.56 9.09 -15.27
N GLY A 84 5.31 9.24 -14.87
CA GLY A 84 4.46 10.38 -15.19
C GLY A 84 3.05 10.12 -14.72
N ILE A 85 2.18 11.13 -14.80
CA ILE A 85 0.74 10.93 -14.61
C ILE A 85 0.12 10.83 -16.00
N ARG A 86 -0.51 9.69 -16.30
CA ARG A 86 -1.22 9.52 -17.58
C ARG A 86 -2.37 10.52 -17.69
N GLU A 87 -2.66 10.93 -18.92
CA GLU A 87 -3.83 11.75 -19.25
C GLU A 87 -5.16 11.10 -18.79
N GLU A 88 -6.15 11.94 -18.53
CA GLU A 88 -7.50 11.53 -18.18
C GLU A 88 -8.12 10.71 -19.31
N LEU A 89 -8.77 9.62 -18.92
CA LEU A 89 -9.43 8.71 -19.84
C LEU A 89 -10.95 8.83 -19.74
N GLN A 90 -11.63 8.40 -20.79
CA GLN A 90 -13.07 8.21 -20.73
C GLN A 90 -13.42 7.09 -19.74
N PRO A 91 -14.52 7.19 -18.96
CA PRO A 91 -14.81 6.24 -17.88
C PRO A 91 -14.93 4.77 -18.28
N HIS A 92 -15.29 4.50 -19.54
CA HIS A 92 -15.57 3.16 -20.06
C HIS A 92 -14.76 2.83 -21.33
N SER A 93 -13.66 3.55 -21.60
CA SER A 93 -12.78 3.24 -22.73
C SER A 93 -11.32 3.61 -22.44
N TRP A 94 -10.40 3.09 -23.25
CA TRP A 94 -8.98 3.47 -23.18
C TRP A 94 -8.68 4.78 -23.92
N ASN A 95 -9.69 5.45 -24.46
CA ASN A 95 -9.51 6.70 -25.19
C ASN A 95 -9.28 7.85 -24.22
N PRO A 96 -8.44 8.82 -24.61
CA PRO A 96 -8.26 10.03 -23.83
C PRO A 96 -9.54 10.86 -23.78
N LEU A 97 -9.66 11.66 -22.73
CA LEU A 97 -10.72 12.66 -22.60
C LEU A 97 -10.50 13.85 -23.56
N GLY A 98 -9.29 14.00 -24.10
CA GLY A 98 -8.97 15.02 -25.11
C GLY A 98 -8.82 16.43 -24.54
N LEU A 99 -8.48 16.55 -23.25
CA LEU A 99 -8.30 17.83 -22.58
C LEU A 99 -7.00 18.50 -23.03
N THR A 100 -7.07 19.71 -23.55
CA THR A 100 -5.89 20.50 -23.92
C THR A 100 -5.08 21.00 -22.73
N THR A 101 -5.63 20.86 -21.52
CA THR A 101 -5.03 21.30 -20.26
C THR A 101 -4.43 20.17 -19.43
N ASP A 102 -4.44 18.94 -19.94
CA ASP A 102 -3.98 17.77 -19.18
C ASP A 102 -2.58 17.31 -19.60
N SER A 103 -1.60 18.16 -19.30
CA SER A 103 -0.18 17.90 -19.60
C SER A 103 0.61 17.65 -18.32
N ALA A 104 1.24 16.48 -18.20
CA ALA A 104 2.04 16.08 -17.04
C ALA A 104 3.54 16.09 -17.35
N THR A 105 4.38 16.17 -16.32
CA THR A 105 5.82 15.95 -16.50
C THR A 105 6.05 14.49 -16.84
N PHE A 106 6.79 14.26 -17.93
CA PHE A 106 7.30 12.94 -18.27
C PHE A 106 8.70 12.78 -17.67
N PHE A 107 8.76 12.08 -16.55
CA PHE A 107 10.00 11.88 -15.81
C PHE A 107 10.90 10.84 -16.51
N PRO A 108 12.21 10.82 -16.22
CA PRO A 108 13.09 9.74 -16.66
C PRO A 108 12.56 8.37 -16.21
N THR A 109 12.79 7.34 -17.02
CA THR A 109 12.32 5.98 -16.72
C THR A 109 12.98 5.40 -15.47
N GLY A 110 12.42 4.30 -14.95
CA GLY A 110 12.92 3.63 -13.74
C GLY A 110 14.42 3.30 -13.82
N SER A 111 14.89 2.81 -14.96
CA SER A 111 16.29 2.46 -15.19
C SER A 111 17.21 3.68 -15.17
N ALA A 112 16.78 4.81 -15.74
CA ALA A 112 17.52 6.06 -15.69
C ALA A 112 17.59 6.60 -14.26
N LEU A 113 16.51 6.50 -13.49
CA LEU A 113 16.51 6.86 -12.06
C LEU A 113 17.45 5.96 -11.25
N ALA A 114 17.40 4.64 -11.46
CA ALA A 114 18.27 3.68 -10.78
C ALA A 114 19.75 3.92 -11.09
N ALA A 115 20.07 4.26 -12.34
CA ALA A 115 21.43 4.58 -12.79
C ALA A 115 22.03 5.83 -12.12
N THR A 116 21.24 6.63 -11.40
CA THR A 116 21.76 7.74 -10.59
C THR A 116 22.35 7.28 -9.26
N TRP A 117 22.01 6.08 -8.79
CA TRP A 117 22.39 5.53 -7.48
C TRP A 117 22.11 6.48 -6.30
N SER A 118 21.18 7.43 -6.45
CA SER A 118 20.82 8.41 -5.41
C SER A 118 19.44 8.15 -4.84
N LYS A 119 19.40 7.81 -3.55
CA LYS A 119 18.15 7.66 -2.80
C LYS A 119 17.45 9.00 -2.59
N GLU A 120 18.22 10.06 -2.45
CA GLU A 120 17.73 11.44 -2.30
C GLU A 120 16.99 11.87 -3.57
N LEU A 121 17.55 11.57 -4.75
CA LEU A 121 16.91 11.84 -6.02
C LEU A 121 15.67 10.96 -6.23
N ALA A 122 15.73 9.67 -5.88
CA ALA A 122 14.55 8.79 -5.93
C ALA A 122 13.40 9.30 -5.04
N TYR A 123 13.72 9.83 -3.86
CA TYR A 123 12.72 10.45 -2.99
C TYR A 123 12.16 11.75 -3.58
N ALA A 124 13.02 12.62 -4.14
CA ALA A 124 12.59 13.84 -4.82
C ALA A 124 11.70 13.55 -6.04
N TYR A 125 12.05 12.52 -6.81
CA TYR A 125 11.30 12.00 -7.94
C TYR A 125 9.89 11.56 -7.51
N GLY A 126 9.79 10.72 -6.47
CA GLY A 126 8.51 10.28 -5.93
C GLY A 126 7.64 11.43 -5.40
N LYS A 127 8.25 12.43 -4.75
CA LYS A 127 7.54 13.66 -4.35
C LYS A 127 6.99 14.45 -5.53
N GLY A 128 7.75 14.55 -6.62
CA GLY A 128 7.32 15.21 -7.86
C GLY A 128 6.07 14.56 -8.43
N LEU A 129 6.12 13.23 -8.61
CA LEU A 129 4.98 12.43 -9.06
C LEU A 129 3.77 12.58 -8.13
N ALA A 130 3.96 12.46 -6.81
CA ALA A 130 2.88 12.59 -5.85
C ALA A 130 2.22 13.98 -5.87
N LYS A 131 3.01 15.05 -6.10
CA LYS A 131 2.48 16.41 -6.25
C LYS A 131 1.60 16.52 -7.49
N GLU A 132 2.03 15.98 -8.62
CA GLU A 132 1.24 15.98 -9.86
C GLU A 132 -0.01 15.12 -9.76
N ALA A 133 0.08 13.94 -9.15
CA ALA A 133 -1.07 13.08 -8.88
C ALA A 133 -2.13 13.80 -8.05
N ARG A 134 -1.72 14.42 -6.93
CA ARG A 134 -2.63 15.18 -6.05
C ARG A 134 -3.26 16.38 -6.74
N LEU A 135 -2.51 17.12 -7.55
CA LEU A 135 -3.04 18.26 -8.30
C LEU A 135 -4.13 17.84 -9.30
N ARG A 136 -4.09 16.59 -9.77
CA ARG A 136 -5.08 15.98 -10.66
C ARG A 136 -6.16 15.18 -9.94
N GLY A 137 -6.24 15.28 -8.61
CA GLY A 137 -7.25 14.56 -7.82
C GLY A 137 -7.09 13.05 -7.86
N LYS A 138 -5.86 12.54 -8.01
CA LYS A 138 -5.54 11.11 -7.95
C LYS A 138 -5.16 10.71 -6.53
N ASP A 139 -5.80 9.68 -6.01
CA ASP A 139 -5.55 9.13 -4.68
C ASP A 139 -4.34 8.18 -4.67
N MET A 140 -4.13 7.46 -5.77
CA MET A 140 -3.03 6.51 -5.92
C MET A 140 -2.45 6.54 -7.33
N LEU A 141 -1.12 6.46 -7.41
CA LEU A 141 -0.39 6.24 -8.65
C LEU A 141 -0.04 4.77 -8.78
N LEU A 142 -0.26 4.18 -9.96
CA LEU A 142 0.13 2.79 -10.23
C LEU A 142 1.62 2.70 -10.55
N GLY A 143 2.44 2.76 -9.50
CA GLY A 143 3.89 2.62 -9.57
C GLY A 143 4.52 2.55 -8.17
N PRO A 144 5.84 2.38 -8.08
CA PRO A 144 6.79 2.20 -9.19
C PRO A 144 6.69 0.82 -9.84
N ALA A 145 7.33 0.65 -11.01
CA ALA A 145 7.50 -0.65 -11.63
C ALA A 145 8.86 -1.24 -11.22
N ILE A 146 8.84 -2.39 -10.54
CA ILE A 146 10.02 -2.95 -9.84
C ILE A 146 10.27 -4.43 -10.13
N ASN A 147 9.77 -4.94 -11.25
CA ASN A 147 10.12 -6.30 -11.65
C ASN A 147 11.62 -6.38 -11.99
N ILE A 148 12.22 -7.54 -11.73
CA ILE A 148 13.62 -7.80 -12.06
C ILE A 148 13.80 -7.92 -13.57
N GLN A 149 14.77 -7.19 -14.12
CA GLN A 149 15.17 -7.23 -15.52
C GLN A 149 15.96 -8.51 -15.84
N ARG A 150 15.35 -9.68 -15.65
CA ARG A 150 16.04 -10.99 -15.79
C ARG A 150 16.57 -11.25 -17.20
N ILE A 151 15.87 -10.76 -18.21
CA ILE A 151 16.29 -10.85 -19.62
C ILE A 151 16.25 -9.46 -20.25
N PRO A 152 17.27 -9.08 -21.04
CA PRO A 152 17.37 -7.73 -21.61
C PRO A 152 16.30 -7.45 -22.67
N THR A 153 15.66 -8.49 -23.23
CA THR A 153 14.66 -8.38 -24.30
C THR A 153 13.21 -8.25 -23.78
N GLY A 154 13.01 -8.08 -22.47
CA GLY A 154 11.69 -7.84 -21.91
C GLY A 154 11.07 -6.54 -22.43
N GLY A 155 9.86 -6.59 -22.98
CA GLY A 155 9.19 -5.40 -23.56
C GLY A 155 8.87 -4.29 -22.55
N ARG A 156 8.89 -4.61 -21.25
CA ARG A 156 8.72 -3.66 -20.13
C ARG A 156 10.02 -3.41 -19.36
N THR A 157 11.17 -3.92 -19.80
CA THR A 157 12.44 -3.71 -19.11
C THR A 157 12.74 -2.21 -18.92
N TYR A 158 12.36 -1.37 -19.89
CA TYR A 158 12.60 0.07 -19.85
C TYR A 158 11.93 0.80 -18.66
N GLU A 159 10.80 0.30 -18.14
CA GLU A 159 10.08 0.92 -17.03
C GLU A 159 10.56 0.46 -15.65
N TYR A 160 11.28 -0.66 -15.57
CA TYR A 160 11.80 -1.23 -14.34
C TYR A 160 13.10 -0.56 -13.88
N LEU A 161 13.45 -0.73 -12.60
CA LEU A 161 14.65 -0.13 -12.00
C LEU A 161 15.95 -0.82 -12.45
N SER A 162 16.12 -2.11 -12.18
CA SER A 162 17.40 -2.82 -12.33
C SER A 162 17.22 -4.34 -12.45
N GLU A 163 18.32 -5.04 -12.73
CA GLU A 163 18.46 -6.50 -12.63
C GLU A 163 18.88 -7.00 -11.22
N ASP A 164 19.31 -6.08 -10.34
CA ASP A 164 19.66 -6.31 -8.92
C ASP A 164 18.49 -6.02 -7.97
#